data_AF-A0A1H9S3F7-F1
#
_entry.id   AF-A0A1H9S3F7-F1
#
_cell.length_a   1.000
_cell.length_b   1.000
_cell.length_c   1.000
_cell.angle_alpha   90.00
_cell.angle_beta   90.00
_cell.angle_gamma   90.00
#
_symmetry.space_group_name_H-M   'P 1'
#
loop_
_entity.id
_entity.type
_entity.pdbx_description
1 polymer ?
#
loop_
_entity_poly.entity_id
_entity_poly.type
_entity_poly.pdbx_seq_one_letter_code
_entity_poly.pdbx_strand_id
1 'polypeptide(L)'
;MLAACGQTTSTDNSGASQESSNENASDALAITDTQVPDIDLSAYDISQSKLGTVNSDGLREITAIADLTPHSELLEYVEPALEAAGLKVVLVATAADATTLEKTQNGEIDFNFYAHWPYVNDQNETNGFTIVNAGDIHVEPIRAYSDKYTSADEIQDGDVVAIPNDATNEYRALKILEDQGFITLDDSTDSTLSATVDSIVSYEKQIEIVELDSAQIIPTKDDFDFFITNTNKALEAGITSNVLFSESGDNNPFANIIAVAQGNENDPAILAVVAALRSDAVKKFIEEKYNGAVIPAE
;
A
#
# COMPACT_ATOMS: atom_id res chain seq x y z
N MET A 1 62.66 19.48 56.39
CA MET A 1 61.84 18.92 57.51
C MET A 1 60.47 19.58 57.42
N LEU A 2 59.41 18.76 57.40
CA LEU A 2 57.97 19.08 57.37
C LEU A 2 57.47 19.82 56.10
N ALA A 3 56.72 19.23 55.17
CA ALA A 3 55.47 18.45 55.24
C ALA A 3 54.27 19.26 55.77
N ALA A 4 53.39 19.69 54.87
CA ALA A 4 52.02 20.04 55.16
C ALA A 4 51.13 19.47 54.04
N CYS A 5 50.38 18.44 54.41
CA CYS A 5 49.40 17.71 53.61
C CYS A 5 48.07 18.46 53.59
N GLY A 6 47.41 18.50 52.44
CA GLY A 6 45.97 18.72 52.31
C GLY A 6 45.41 17.62 51.41
N GLN A 7 44.90 16.55 52.02
CA GLN A 7 44.13 15.50 51.35
C GLN A 7 42.67 15.94 51.29
N THR A 8 42.14 16.12 50.09
CA THR A 8 40.70 16.02 49.80
C THR A 8 40.40 14.61 49.30
N THR A 9 39.24 14.13 49.73
CA THR A 9 38.71 12.78 49.61
C THR A 9 38.35 12.40 48.19
N SER A 10 38.61 11.14 47.87
CA SER A 10 38.21 10.39 46.69
C SER A 10 36.70 10.20 46.57
N THR A 11 36.17 10.36 45.36
CA THR A 11 35.13 9.48 44.81
C THR A 11 35.35 9.39 43.29
N ASP A 12 35.75 8.20 42.85
CA ASP A 12 35.56 7.74 41.47
C ASP A 12 34.08 7.83 41.11
N ASN A 13 33.77 8.28 39.89
CA ASN A 13 32.73 7.59 39.14
C ASN A 13 33.05 7.61 37.65
N SER A 14 33.03 6.40 37.12
CA SER A 14 33.33 5.94 35.77
C SER A 14 32.42 6.54 34.71
N GLY A 15 32.94 6.58 33.49
CA GLY A 15 32.25 7.03 32.30
C GLY A 15 30.96 6.29 32.01
N ALA A 16 29.98 7.02 31.51
CA ALA A 16 28.80 6.51 30.85
C ALA A 16 28.93 6.86 29.36
N SER A 17 29.39 5.89 28.58
CA SER A 17 29.08 5.80 27.16
C SER A 17 27.57 5.56 27.02
N GLN A 18 26.87 6.47 26.36
CA GLN A 18 25.50 6.19 25.92
C GLN A 18 25.59 5.25 24.72
N GLU A 19 25.31 3.98 24.96
CA GLU A 19 25.00 3.02 23.90
C GLU A 19 23.63 3.39 23.32
N SER A 20 23.64 3.82 22.07
CA SER A 20 22.47 3.84 21.20
C SER A 20 22.11 2.40 20.85
N SER A 21 21.02 1.88 21.41
CA SER A 21 20.42 0.64 20.95
C SER A 21 19.69 0.91 19.64
N ASN A 22 20.40 0.58 18.55
CA ASN A 22 19.86 0.42 17.22
C ASN A 22 19.01 -0.86 17.24
N GLU A 23 17.69 -0.73 17.41
CA GLU A 23 16.79 -1.86 17.28
C GLU A 23 16.52 -2.13 15.80
N ASN A 24 17.06 -3.27 15.36
CA ASN A 24 16.86 -3.87 14.05
C ASN A 24 15.36 -3.95 13.73
N ALA A 25 14.96 -3.29 12.65
CA ALA A 25 13.76 -3.64 11.89
C ALA A 25 13.98 -4.98 11.20
N SER A 26 13.87 -6.09 11.94
CA SER A 26 13.74 -7.43 11.37
C SER A 26 12.89 -8.39 12.21
N ASP A 27 12.26 -7.92 13.28
CA ASP A 27 11.20 -8.68 13.93
C ASP A 27 9.88 -8.27 13.27
N ALA A 28 9.65 -8.82 12.07
CA ALA A 28 8.28 -9.04 11.64
C ALA A 28 7.63 -9.82 12.78
N LEU A 29 6.66 -9.21 13.46
CA LEU A 29 5.87 -9.83 14.51
C LEU A 29 5.39 -11.18 13.98
N ALA A 30 6.05 -12.25 14.42
CA ALA A 30 5.48 -13.57 14.36
C ALA A 30 4.11 -13.43 15.02
N ILE A 31 3.04 -13.76 14.29
CA ILE A 31 1.68 -13.80 14.81
C ILE A 31 1.66 -14.87 15.90
N THR A 32 2.04 -14.47 17.11
CA THR A 32 2.00 -15.32 18.29
C THR A 32 0.60 -15.22 18.85
N ASP A 33 -0.13 -16.32 18.69
CA ASP A 33 -1.31 -16.76 19.44
C ASP A 33 -2.69 -16.59 18.75
N THR A 34 -3.06 -17.67 18.06
CA THR A 34 -4.37 -18.33 17.80
C THR A 34 -5.74 -17.71 18.14
N GLN A 35 -5.88 -16.40 18.30
CA GLN A 35 -7.22 -15.80 18.36
C GLN A 35 -7.74 -15.48 16.96
N VAL A 36 -8.73 -16.26 16.52
CA VAL A 36 -9.61 -15.87 15.39
C VAL A 36 -10.07 -14.44 15.65
N PRO A 37 -9.87 -13.50 14.70
CA PRO A 37 -10.32 -12.13 14.90
C PRO A 37 -11.84 -12.12 15.08
N ASP A 38 -12.32 -11.29 16.01
CA ASP A 38 -13.74 -11.16 16.32
C ASP A 38 -14.46 -10.42 15.19
N ILE A 39 -14.84 -11.17 14.16
CA ILE A 39 -15.49 -10.69 12.94
C ILE A 39 -16.80 -11.48 12.76
N ASP A 40 -17.94 -10.80 12.89
CA ASP A 40 -19.25 -11.41 12.69
C ASP A 40 -19.63 -11.38 11.20
N LEU A 41 -19.63 -12.55 10.57
CA LEU A 41 -20.04 -12.76 9.18
C LEU A 41 -21.38 -13.51 9.06
N SER A 42 -22.12 -13.67 10.17
CA SER A 42 -23.38 -14.44 10.18
C SER A 42 -24.49 -13.87 9.29
N ALA A 43 -24.36 -12.61 8.88
CA ALA A 43 -25.29 -11.96 7.95
C ALA A 43 -25.12 -12.43 6.48
N TYR A 44 -24.02 -13.11 6.15
CA TYR A 44 -23.68 -13.51 4.77
C TYR A 44 -23.90 -15.00 4.57
N ASP A 45 -24.94 -15.36 3.80
CA ASP A 45 -25.23 -16.76 3.47
C ASP A 45 -24.32 -17.25 2.32
N ILE A 46 -23.12 -17.72 2.68
CA ILE A 46 -22.10 -18.24 1.75
C ILE A 46 -22.63 -19.42 0.91
N SER A 47 -23.65 -20.15 1.39
CA SER A 47 -24.24 -21.26 0.63
C SER A 47 -24.93 -20.79 -0.66
N GLN A 48 -25.40 -19.54 -0.70
CA GLN A 48 -26.06 -18.93 -1.85
C GLN A 48 -25.10 -18.32 -2.87
N SER A 49 -23.79 -18.29 -2.57
CA SER A 49 -22.80 -17.80 -3.52
C SER A 49 -22.76 -18.66 -4.79
N LYS A 50 -22.67 -17.98 -5.94
CA LYS A 50 -22.50 -18.60 -7.26
C LYS A 50 -21.03 -18.73 -7.66
N LEU A 51 -20.13 -18.14 -6.88
CA LEU A 51 -18.69 -18.12 -7.14
C LEU A 51 -17.99 -19.30 -6.48
N GLY A 52 -16.86 -19.71 -7.05
CA GLY A 52 -16.07 -20.79 -6.48
C GLY A 52 -16.76 -22.16 -6.43
N THR A 53 -16.14 -23.10 -5.71
CA THR A 53 -16.64 -24.48 -5.54
C THR A 53 -16.53 -24.93 -4.10
N VAL A 54 -17.34 -25.91 -3.68
CA VAL A 54 -17.25 -26.45 -2.32
C VAL A 54 -16.17 -27.53 -2.27
N ASN A 55 -15.19 -27.38 -1.38
CA ASN A 55 -14.09 -28.32 -1.20
C ASN A 55 -14.47 -29.53 -0.33
N SER A 56 -13.51 -30.42 -0.06
CA SER A 56 -13.73 -31.63 0.74
C SER A 56 -14.11 -31.37 2.20
N ASP A 57 -13.77 -30.20 2.71
CA ASP A 57 -14.03 -29.78 4.09
C ASP A 57 -15.39 -29.07 4.21
N GLY A 58 -16.12 -28.92 3.10
CA GLY A 58 -17.41 -28.24 3.05
C GLY A 58 -17.33 -26.72 2.95
N LEU A 59 -16.13 -26.16 2.78
CA LEU A 59 -15.92 -24.73 2.59
C LEU A 59 -16.09 -24.35 1.12
N ARG A 60 -16.72 -23.21 0.85
CA ARG A 60 -16.71 -22.62 -0.49
C ARG A 60 -15.35 -21.98 -0.75
N GLU A 61 -14.63 -22.44 -1.75
CA GLU A 61 -13.35 -21.90 -2.19
C GLU A 61 -13.55 -20.93 -3.35
N ILE A 62 -13.23 -19.66 -3.12
CA ILE A 62 -13.11 -18.62 -4.15
C ILE A 62 -11.63 -18.28 -4.37
N THR A 63 -11.29 -17.81 -5.57
CA THR A 63 -9.93 -17.55 -6.01
C THR A 63 -9.64 -16.06 -6.06
N ALA A 64 -8.42 -15.69 -5.70
CA ALA A 64 -7.98 -14.30 -5.72
C ALA A 64 -6.55 -14.13 -6.21
N ILE A 65 -6.26 -12.94 -6.75
CA ILE A 65 -4.91 -12.42 -6.91
C ILE A 65 -4.83 -11.15 -6.06
N ALA A 66 -3.84 -11.09 -5.18
CA ALA A 66 -3.59 -9.93 -4.33
C ALA A 66 -2.10 -9.62 -4.32
N ASP A 67 -1.70 -8.36 -4.17
CA ASP A 67 -0.29 -8.04 -3.95
C ASP A 67 0.16 -8.54 -2.57
N LEU A 68 1.47 -8.71 -2.36
CA LEU A 68 1.97 -9.37 -1.15
C LEU A 68 1.66 -8.54 0.10
N THR A 69 2.14 -7.29 0.14
CA THR A 69 2.00 -6.39 1.30
C THR A 69 1.30 -5.09 0.87
N PRO A 70 0.24 -4.64 1.55
CA PRO A 70 -0.45 -5.28 2.67
C PRO A 70 -1.52 -6.31 2.25
N HIS A 71 -1.86 -6.41 0.96
CA HIS A 71 -3.12 -7.00 0.51
C HIS A 71 -3.30 -8.48 0.90
N SER A 72 -2.30 -9.31 0.62
CA SER A 72 -2.34 -10.74 1.00
C SER A 72 -2.27 -10.91 2.51
N GLU A 73 -1.52 -10.08 3.23
CA GLU A 73 -1.42 -10.13 4.69
C GLU A 73 -2.77 -9.80 5.36
N LEU A 74 -3.56 -8.89 4.79
CA LEU A 74 -4.91 -8.59 5.27
C LEU A 74 -5.86 -9.76 5.02
N LEU A 75 -5.75 -10.42 3.86
CA LEU A 75 -6.53 -11.63 3.56
C LEU A 75 -6.17 -12.79 4.50
N GLU A 76 -4.88 -12.99 4.79
CA GLU A 76 -4.39 -13.98 5.76
C GLU A 76 -4.92 -13.69 7.18
N TYR A 77 -4.93 -12.41 7.59
CA TYR A 77 -5.44 -12.03 8.90
C TYR A 77 -6.93 -12.37 9.07
N VAL A 78 -7.76 -12.18 8.04
CA VAL A 78 -9.21 -12.47 8.11
C VAL A 78 -9.56 -13.93 7.79
N GLU A 79 -8.62 -14.71 7.25
CA GLU A 79 -8.84 -16.10 6.81
C GLU A 79 -9.55 -16.96 7.88
N PRO A 80 -9.14 -16.97 9.17
CA PRO A 80 -9.81 -17.81 10.16
C PRO A 80 -11.29 -17.47 10.38
N ALA A 81 -11.67 -16.20 10.24
CA ALA A 81 -13.06 -15.77 10.37
C ALA A 81 -13.88 -16.13 9.12
N LEU A 82 -13.28 -16.01 7.93
CA LEU A 82 -13.88 -16.46 6.67
C LEU A 82 -14.14 -17.97 6.69
N GLU A 83 -13.16 -18.77 7.14
CA GLU A 83 -13.30 -20.24 7.21
C GLU A 83 -14.39 -20.64 8.22
N ALA A 84 -14.46 -19.96 9.37
CA ALA A 84 -15.53 -20.17 10.34
C ALA A 84 -16.93 -19.85 9.77
N ALA A 85 -17.02 -18.94 8.80
CA ALA A 85 -18.23 -18.62 8.06
C ALA A 85 -18.50 -19.55 6.85
N GLY A 86 -17.62 -20.54 6.60
CA GLY A 86 -17.76 -21.48 5.50
C GLY A 86 -17.15 -21.03 4.16
N LEU A 87 -16.28 -20.02 4.17
CA LEU A 87 -15.62 -19.47 3.00
C LEU A 87 -14.10 -19.62 3.11
N LYS A 88 -13.44 -19.98 2.01
CA LYS A 88 -11.99 -20.01 1.91
C LYS A 88 -11.54 -19.21 0.69
N VAL A 89 -10.59 -18.30 0.89
CA VAL A 89 -9.97 -17.54 -0.18
C VAL A 89 -8.67 -18.25 -0.58
N VAL A 90 -8.56 -18.62 -1.85
CA VAL A 90 -7.36 -19.25 -2.41
C VAL A 90 -6.60 -18.20 -3.22
N LEU A 91 -5.46 -17.76 -2.68
CA LEU A 91 -4.54 -16.88 -3.41
C LEU A 91 -3.86 -17.69 -4.53
N VAL A 92 -4.18 -17.35 -5.77
CA VAL A 92 -3.56 -17.92 -6.97
C VAL A 92 -2.18 -17.30 -7.21
N ALA A 93 -2.02 -16.02 -6.86
CA ALA A 93 -0.75 -15.31 -6.86
C ALA A 93 -0.76 -14.21 -5.79
N THR A 94 0.42 -13.93 -5.24
CA THR A 94 0.67 -12.81 -4.30
C THR A 94 1.34 -11.62 -4.99
N ALA A 95 1.22 -11.53 -6.32
CA ALA A 95 1.75 -10.45 -7.14
C ALA A 95 0.85 -10.32 -8.36
N ALA A 96 0.25 -9.14 -8.53
CA ALA A 96 -0.49 -8.82 -9.75
C ALA A 96 0.47 -8.63 -10.93
N ASP A 97 -0.02 -9.00 -12.11
CA ASP A 97 0.64 -8.79 -13.39
C ASP A 97 -0.32 -8.15 -14.40
N ALA A 98 0.18 -7.82 -15.59
CA ALA A 98 -0.62 -7.21 -16.66
C ALA A 98 -1.85 -8.02 -17.11
N THR A 99 -1.95 -9.30 -16.74
CA THR A 99 -3.09 -10.19 -17.08
C THR A 99 -4.12 -10.31 -15.96
N THR A 100 -3.89 -9.69 -14.81
CA THR A 100 -4.72 -9.89 -13.60
C THR A 100 -6.17 -9.46 -13.82
N LEU A 101 -6.42 -8.28 -14.38
CA LEU A 101 -7.78 -7.82 -14.68
C LEU A 101 -8.46 -8.66 -15.77
N GLU A 102 -7.71 -9.12 -16.78
CA GLU A 102 -8.25 -10.01 -17.82
C GLU A 102 -8.70 -11.35 -17.22
N LYS A 103 -7.89 -11.94 -16.33
CA LYS A 103 -8.25 -13.18 -15.61
C LYS A 103 -9.51 -12.98 -14.76
N THR A 104 -9.63 -11.86 -14.05
CA THR A 104 -10.86 -11.55 -13.30
C THR A 104 -12.06 -11.36 -14.23
N GLN A 105 -11.89 -10.63 -15.35
CA GLN A 105 -12.94 -10.41 -16.35
C GLN A 105 -13.47 -11.73 -16.93
N ASN A 106 -12.56 -12.67 -17.19
CA ASN A 106 -12.88 -13.98 -17.76
C ASN A 106 -13.43 -14.98 -16.73
N GLY A 107 -13.46 -14.62 -15.44
CA GLY A 107 -13.88 -15.49 -14.35
C GLY A 107 -12.88 -16.60 -14.04
N GLU A 108 -11.61 -16.45 -14.46
CA GLU A 108 -10.51 -17.34 -14.04
C GLU A 108 -10.09 -17.08 -12.59
N ILE A 109 -10.34 -15.86 -12.11
CA ILE A 109 -10.13 -15.41 -10.75
C ILE A 109 -11.41 -14.71 -10.27
N ASP A 110 -11.92 -15.07 -9.09
CA ASP A 110 -13.20 -14.54 -8.59
C ASP A 110 -13.11 -13.05 -8.19
N PHE A 111 -11.99 -12.62 -7.60
CA PHE A 111 -11.71 -11.21 -7.31
C PHE A 111 -10.21 -10.91 -7.31
N ASN A 112 -9.84 -9.63 -7.47
CA ASN A 112 -8.48 -9.19 -7.23
C ASN A 112 -8.43 -8.06 -6.18
N PHE A 113 -7.29 -7.95 -5.51
CA PHE A 113 -7.05 -6.99 -4.45
C PHE A 113 -5.61 -6.46 -4.53
N TYR A 114 -5.40 -5.47 -5.39
CA TYR A 114 -4.06 -4.88 -5.61
C TYR A 114 -4.08 -3.42 -6.10
N ALA A 115 -5.24 -2.91 -6.49
CA ALA A 115 -5.38 -1.64 -7.18
C ALA A 115 -6.50 -0.78 -6.58
N HIS A 116 -6.44 0.52 -6.86
CA HIS A 116 -7.49 1.47 -6.57
C HIS A 116 -8.46 1.63 -7.75
N TRP A 117 -9.66 2.15 -7.49
CA TRP A 117 -10.69 2.29 -8.52
C TRP A 117 -10.26 3.12 -9.74
N PRO A 118 -9.56 4.26 -9.62
CA PRO A 118 -9.11 5.01 -10.80
C PRO A 118 -8.30 4.17 -11.79
N TYR A 119 -7.40 3.31 -11.30
CA TYR A 119 -6.61 2.42 -12.14
C TYR A 119 -7.50 1.38 -12.83
N VAL A 120 -8.39 0.73 -12.08
CA VAL A 120 -9.31 -0.26 -12.64
C VAL A 120 -10.25 0.35 -13.68
N ASN A 121 -10.71 1.58 -13.47
CA ASN A 121 -11.56 2.29 -14.41
C ASN A 121 -10.81 2.66 -15.70
N ASP A 122 -9.56 3.15 -15.60
CA ASP A 122 -8.70 3.38 -16.76
C ASP A 122 -8.50 2.09 -17.58
N GLN A 123 -8.28 0.96 -16.90
CA GLN A 123 -8.14 -0.34 -17.56
C GLN A 123 -9.44 -0.85 -18.18
N ASN A 124 -10.60 -0.57 -17.59
CA ASN A 124 -11.91 -0.82 -18.21
C ASN A 124 -12.07 -0.01 -19.50
N GLU A 125 -11.74 1.28 -19.50
CA GLU A 125 -11.85 2.16 -20.66
C GLU A 125 -10.89 1.76 -21.78
N THR A 126 -9.66 1.41 -21.42
CA THR A 126 -8.59 1.05 -22.37
C THR A 126 -8.81 -0.32 -22.99
N ASN A 127 -9.21 -1.32 -22.20
CA ASN A 127 -9.28 -2.73 -22.64
C ASN A 127 -10.71 -3.24 -22.87
N GLY A 128 -11.74 -2.43 -22.60
CA GLY A 128 -13.14 -2.83 -22.75
C GLY A 128 -13.61 -3.83 -21.68
N PHE A 129 -12.95 -3.86 -20.52
CA PHE A 129 -13.39 -4.66 -19.39
C PHE A 129 -14.62 -4.06 -18.71
N THR A 130 -15.28 -4.88 -17.90
CA THR A 130 -16.44 -4.51 -17.09
C THR A 130 -16.18 -4.88 -15.63
N ILE A 131 -14.97 -4.63 -15.13
CA ILE A 131 -14.65 -4.86 -13.71
C ILE A 131 -15.32 -3.77 -12.87
N VAL A 132 -15.84 -4.14 -11.71
CA VAL A 132 -16.54 -3.23 -10.80
C VAL A 132 -15.91 -3.27 -9.40
N ASN A 133 -16.03 -2.17 -8.68
CA ASN A 133 -15.67 -2.06 -7.28
C ASN A 133 -16.73 -2.74 -6.39
N ALA A 134 -16.33 -3.74 -5.61
CA ALA A 134 -17.17 -4.40 -4.61
C ALA A 134 -17.00 -3.82 -3.19
N GLY A 135 -15.95 -3.04 -2.95
CA GLY A 135 -15.74 -2.33 -1.69
C GLY A 135 -14.34 -1.75 -1.56
N ASP A 136 -14.27 -0.53 -1.02
CA ASP A 136 -13.03 0.14 -0.64
C ASP A 136 -12.50 -0.44 0.67
N ILE A 137 -11.21 -0.76 0.74
CA ILE A 137 -10.60 -1.46 1.87
C ILE A 137 -9.62 -0.56 2.63
N HIS A 138 -8.62 -0.03 1.94
CA HIS A 138 -7.56 0.77 2.57
C HIS A 138 -6.93 1.75 1.58
N VAL A 139 -6.41 2.87 2.08
CA VAL A 139 -5.62 3.84 1.34
C VAL A 139 -4.14 3.62 1.61
N GLU A 140 -3.34 3.72 0.56
CA GLU A 140 -1.89 3.72 0.60
C GLU A 140 -1.39 5.04 0.02
N PRO A 141 -1.18 6.09 0.83
CA PRO A 141 -0.74 7.37 0.31
C PRO A 141 0.58 7.20 -0.43
N ILE A 142 0.67 7.61 -1.70
CA ILE A 142 1.91 7.52 -2.47
C ILE A 142 2.95 8.46 -1.85
N ARG A 143 4.24 8.10 -1.91
CA ARG A 143 5.29 8.87 -1.22
C ARG A 143 6.51 9.09 -2.10
N ALA A 144 7.16 10.22 -1.86
CA ALA A 144 8.49 10.51 -2.36
C ALA A 144 9.54 10.04 -1.36
N TYR A 145 10.55 9.33 -1.85
CA TYR A 145 11.64 8.76 -1.07
C TYR A 145 13.00 9.20 -1.61
N SER A 146 14.02 9.24 -0.75
CA SER A 146 15.41 9.44 -1.18
C SER A 146 16.39 8.74 -0.24
N ASP A 147 17.48 8.21 -0.81
CA ASP A 147 18.65 7.76 -0.05
C ASP A 147 19.68 8.88 0.18
N LYS A 148 19.53 10.01 -0.53
CA LYS A 148 20.46 11.16 -0.51
C LYS A 148 19.94 12.29 0.37
N TYR A 149 18.63 12.52 0.36
CA TYR A 149 17.97 13.61 1.06
C TYR A 149 17.15 13.12 2.24
N THR A 150 16.93 14.01 3.18
CA THR A 150 16.16 13.82 4.42
C THR A 150 14.89 14.68 4.45
N SER A 151 14.81 15.72 3.62
CA SER A 151 13.61 16.55 3.47
C SER A 151 13.45 17.10 2.05
N ALA A 152 12.24 17.56 1.72
CA ALA A 152 11.93 18.17 0.43
C ALA A 152 12.73 19.46 0.14
N ASP A 153 13.16 20.17 1.20
CA ASP A 153 13.94 21.42 1.09
C ASP A 153 15.32 21.21 0.47
N GLU A 154 15.85 19.98 0.48
CA GLU A 154 17.16 19.64 -0.08
C GLU A 154 17.13 19.46 -1.60
N ILE A 155 15.94 19.32 -2.20
CA ILE A 155 15.77 19.11 -3.65
C ILE A 155 16.15 20.39 -4.41
N GLN A 156 17.02 20.26 -5.40
CA GLN A 156 17.60 21.37 -6.17
C GLN A 156 17.12 21.37 -7.63
N ASP A 157 17.36 22.49 -8.32
CA ASP A 157 17.20 22.52 -9.77
C ASP A 157 18.20 21.56 -10.42
N GLY A 158 17.72 20.77 -11.37
CA GLY A 158 18.47 19.74 -12.08
C GLY A 158 18.44 18.36 -11.41
N ASP A 159 17.81 18.23 -10.24
CA ASP A 159 17.62 16.93 -9.60
C ASP A 159 16.70 16.03 -10.44
N VAL A 160 17.00 14.74 -10.45
CA VAL A 160 16.25 13.74 -11.22
C VAL A 160 15.30 12.97 -10.31
N VAL A 161 14.02 12.89 -10.71
CA VAL A 161 12.99 12.10 -10.04
C VAL A 161 12.46 10.99 -10.92
N ALA A 162 12.41 9.77 -10.40
CA ALA A 162 11.67 8.67 -11.02
C ALA A 162 10.22 8.62 -10.52
N ILE A 163 9.26 8.44 -11.42
CA ILE A 163 7.82 8.30 -11.11
C ILE A 163 7.19 7.13 -11.89
N PRO A 164 6.03 6.60 -11.45
CA PRO A 164 5.26 5.60 -12.21
C PRO A 164 4.82 6.14 -13.57
N ASN A 165 4.70 5.25 -14.56
CA ASN A 165 4.32 5.59 -15.94
C ASN A 165 2.92 5.08 -16.37
N ASP A 166 2.11 4.61 -15.43
CA ASP A 166 0.68 4.42 -15.68
C ASP A 166 -0.07 5.71 -15.31
N ALA A 167 -1.04 6.11 -16.14
CA ALA A 167 -1.60 7.46 -16.10
C ALA A 167 -2.20 7.87 -14.74
N THR A 168 -2.70 6.90 -13.95
CA THR A 168 -3.32 7.17 -12.66
C THR A 168 -2.30 7.31 -11.53
N ASN A 169 -1.26 6.47 -11.48
CA ASN A 169 -0.19 6.65 -10.49
C ASN A 169 0.79 7.75 -10.89
N GLU A 170 0.96 8.01 -12.19
CA GLU A 170 1.68 9.16 -12.71
C GLU A 170 0.99 10.45 -12.26
N TYR A 171 -0.34 10.55 -12.39
CA TYR A 171 -1.12 11.65 -11.81
C TYR A 171 -0.86 11.82 -10.32
N ARG A 172 -0.91 10.74 -9.53
CA ARG A 172 -0.66 10.83 -8.08
C ARG A 172 0.74 11.36 -7.77
N ALA A 173 1.75 10.88 -8.49
CA ALA A 173 3.12 11.34 -8.34
C ALA A 173 3.30 12.81 -8.74
N LEU A 174 2.71 13.22 -9.86
CA LEU A 174 2.71 14.60 -10.30
C LEU A 174 1.93 15.52 -9.34
N LYS A 175 0.82 15.05 -8.78
CA LYS A 175 0.01 15.84 -7.85
C LYS A 175 0.77 16.16 -6.57
N ILE A 176 1.51 15.19 -6.02
CA ILE A 176 2.32 15.47 -4.83
C ILE A 176 3.53 16.36 -5.14
N LEU A 177 4.02 16.40 -6.38
CA LEU A 177 5.02 17.38 -6.83
C LEU A 177 4.41 18.79 -6.95
N GLU A 178 3.17 18.91 -7.44
CA GLU A 178 2.41 20.16 -7.46
C GLU A 178 2.14 20.68 -6.04
N ASP A 179 1.75 19.80 -5.10
CA ASP A 179 1.52 20.16 -3.70
C ASP A 179 2.80 20.68 -3.00
N GLN A 180 3.98 20.23 -3.43
CA GLN A 180 5.28 20.78 -2.99
C GLN A 180 5.68 22.08 -3.73
N GLY A 181 4.89 22.52 -4.71
CA GLY A 181 5.14 23.71 -5.51
C GLY A 181 6.27 23.54 -6.52
N PHE A 182 6.53 22.32 -6.99
CA PHE A 182 7.60 22.07 -7.97
C PHE A 182 7.10 22.23 -9.41
N ILE A 183 5.86 21.86 -9.66
CA ILE A 183 5.21 21.96 -10.95
C ILE A 183 3.79 22.52 -10.77
N THR A 184 3.18 22.95 -11.86
CA THR A 184 1.73 23.18 -11.93
C THR A 184 1.16 22.25 -13.01
N LEU A 185 0.07 21.55 -12.70
CA LEU A 185 -0.66 20.69 -13.63
C LEU A 185 -1.81 21.44 -14.30
N ASP A 186 -2.27 20.92 -15.43
CA ASP A 186 -3.53 21.36 -16.02
C ASP A 186 -4.70 21.00 -15.09
N ASP A 187 -5.51 22.00 -14.71
CA ASP A 187 -6.67 21.86 -13.82
C ASP A 187 -7.65 20.74 -14.25
N SER A 188 -7.69 20.39 -15.55
CA SER A 188 -8.57 19.33 -16.05
C SER A 188 -8.22 17.94 -15.51
N THR A 189 -6.97 17.72 -15.09
CA THR A 189 -6.48 16.44 -14.55
C THR A 189 -7.17 16.03 -13.24
N ASP A 190 -7.60 17.01 -12.43
CA ASP A 190 -8.32 16.74 -11.17
C ASP A 190 -9.67 16.06 -11.40
N SER A 191 -10.28 16.26 -12.58
CA SER A 191 -11.58 15.64 -12.92
C SER A 191 -11.45 14.20 -13.42
N THR A 192 -10.29 13.83 -13.94
CA THR A 192 -10.01 12.49 -14.51
C THR A 192 -9.19 11.62 -13.57
N LEU A 193 -8.50 12.21 -12.58
CA LEU A 193 -7.53 11.53 -11.72
C LEU A 193 -6.45 10.80 -12.54
N SER A 194 -6.06 11.42 -13.66
CA SER A 194 -5.17 10.87 -14.67
C SER A 194 -4.43 12.01 -15.36
N ALA A 195 -3.13 11.84 -15.56
CA ALA A 195 -2.22 12.82 -16.13
C ALA A 195 -0.97 12.13 -16.66
N THR A 196 -0.24 12.84 -17.52
CA THR A 196 1.13 12.50 -17.90
C THR A 196 2.05 13.70 -17.72
N VAL A 197 3.36 13.55 -17.91
CA VAL A 197 4.31 14.68 -17.94
C VAL A 197 3.92 15.79 -18.93
N ASP A 198 3.17 15.47 -20.00
CA ASP A 198 2.62 16.44 -20.95
C ASP A 198 1.50 17.32 -20.36
N SER A 199 0.95 16.92 -19.21
CA SER A 199 -0.08 17.67 -18.46
C SER A 199 0.52 18.79 -17.59
N ILE A 200 1.85 18.93 -17.55
CA ILE A 200 2.55 19.97 -16.78
C ILE A 200 2.50 21.29 -17.55
N VAL A 201 1.93 22.33 -16.94
CA VAL A 201 1.81 23.67 -17.55
C VAL A 201 2.97 24.60 -17.20
N SER A 202 3.62 24.39 -16.05
CA SER A 202 4.83 25.12 -15.66
C SER A 202 5.70 24.34 -14.67
N TYR A 203 7.00 24.65 -14.69
CA TYR A 203 8.01 24.14 -13.77
C TYR A 203 8.53 25.27 -12.88
N GLU A 204 8.18 25.19 -11.61
CA GLU A 204 8.54 26.16 -10.58
C GLU A 204 9.88 25.79 -9.93
N LYS A 205 10.18 24.48 -9.92
CA LYS A 205 11.50 23.90 -9.69
C LYS A 205 11.90 23.09 -10.92
N GLN A 206 13.10 23.29 -11.43
CA GLN A 206 13.55 22.70 -12.70
C GLN A 206 14.09 21.28 -12.50
N ILE A 207 13.24 20.35 -12.08
CA ILE A 207 13.56 18.92 -11.93
C ILE A 207 13.43 18.16 -13.25
N GLU A 208 14.20 17.08 -13.41
CA GLU A 208 14.05 16.13 -14.51
C GLU A 208 13.16 14.96 -14.08
N ILE A 209 12.07 14.71 -14.80
CA ILE A 209 11.13 13.62 -14.50
C ILE A 209 11.43 12.43 -15.42
N VAL A 210 11.61 11.25 -14.82
CA VAL A 210 11.83 9.97 -15.50
C VAL A 210 10.67 9.04 -15.21
N GLU A 211 9.87 8.75 -16.24
CA GLU A 211 8.74 7.83 -16.16
C GLU A 211 9.21 6.38 -16.28
N LEU A 212 8.88 5.54 -15.30
CA LEU A 212 9.22 4.11 -15.26
C LEU A 212 8.01 3.26 -14.90
N ASP A 213 8.04 2.00 -15.34
CA ASP A 213 7.17 0.97 -14.75
C ASP A 213 7.44 0.88 -13.24
N SER A 214 6.39 0.86 -12.42
CA SER A 214 6.51 0.89 -10.95
C SER A 214 7.40 -0.21 -10.40
N ALA A 215 7.50 -1.38 -11.05
CA ALA A 215 8.37 -2.47 -10.63
C ALA A 215 9.86 -2.16 -10.85
N GLN A 216 10.21 -1.16 -11.66
CA GLN A 216 11.60 -0.77 -11.93
C GLN A 216 12.12 0.35 -11.03
N ILE A 217 11.24 1.18 -10.45
CA ILE A 217 11.64 2.37 -9.67
C ILE A 217 12.56 2.02 -8.50
N ILE A 218 12.17 1.04 -7.66
CA ILE A 218 12.97 0.66 -6.49
C ILE A 218 14.28 -0.03 -6.89
N PRO A 219 14.31 -0.99 -7.84
CA PRO A 219 15.56 -1.58 -8.32
C PRO A 219 16.57 -0.60 -8.91
N THR A 220 16.12 0.52 -9.49
CA THR A 220 16.99 1.53 -10.11
C THR A 220 17.10 2.83 -9.29
N LYS A 221 16.66 2.82 -8.02
CA LYS A 221 16.58 4.04 -7.19
C LYS A 221 17.90 4.79 -7.01
N ASP A 222 19.04 4.09 -7.10
CA ASP A 222 20.38 4.68 -6.97
C ASP A 222 20.73 5.65 -8.12
N ASP A 223 20.02 5.58 -9.25
CA ASP A 223 20.25 6.43 -10.42
C ASP A 223 19.58 7.82 -10.28
N PHE A 224 18.71 8.02 -9.27
CA PHE A 224 17.90 9.23 -9.10
C PHE A 224 18.24 9.98 -7.82
N ASP A 225 17.86 11.25 -7.72
CA ASP A 225 18.04 12.05 -6.50
C ASP A 225 16.92 11.80 -5.49
N PHE A 226 15.71 11.56 -5.99
CA PHE A 226 14.59 11.03 -5.24
C PHE A 226 13.68 10.24 -6.19
N PHE A 227 12.74 9.47 -5.64
CA PHE A 227 11.80 8.69 -6.43
C PHE A 227 10.43 8.66 -5.76
N ILE A 228 9.39 8.59 -6.57
CA ILE A 228 8.01 8.47 -6.10
C ILE A 228 7.53 7.07 -6.45
N THR A 229 7.04 6.32 -5.47
CA THR A 229 6.58 4.95 -5.70
C THR A 229 5.41 4.58 -4.79
N ASN A 230 4.64 3.60 -5.22
CA ASN A 230 3.51 3.06 -4.47
C ASN A 230 3.97 2.48 -3.12
N THR A 231 3.16 2.70 -2.08
CA THR A 231 3.55 2.34 -0.71
C THR A 231 3.61 0.83 -0.49
N ASN A 232 2.75 0.03 -1.12
CA ASN A 232 2.91 -1.43 -1.15
C ASN A 232 4.30 -1.88 -1.64
N LYS A 233 4.81 -1.29 -2.74
CA LYS A 233 6.12 -1.65 -3.30
C LYS A 233 7.26 -1.28 -2.35
N ALA A 234 7.17 -0.13 -1.70
CA ALA A 234 8.14 0.30 -0.69
C ALA A 234 8.14 -0.62 0.54
N LEU A 235 6.95 -0.99 1.04
CA LEU A 235 6.78 -1.91 2.17
C LEU A 235 7.30 -3.31 1.82
N GLU A 236 6.93 -3.85 0.66
CA GLU A 236 7.34 -5.16 0.18
C GLU A 236 8.88 -5.25 0.01
N ALA A 237 9.49 -4.21 -0.54
CA ALA A 237 10.95 -4.15 -0.71
C ALA A 237 11.71 -3.86 0.59
N GLY A 238 11.02 -3.46 1.67
CA GLY A 238 11.64 -3.10 2.94
C GLY A 238 12.65 -1.96 2.83
N ILE A 239 12.37 -0.96 1.98
CA ILE A 239 13.30 0.15 1.78
C ILE A 239 13.48 0.96 3.07
N THR A 240 14.70 1.42 3.33
CA THR A 240 15.03 2.30 4.46
C THR A 240 15.26 3.75 4.02
N SER A 241 14.84 4.09 2.81
CA SER A 241 14.97 5.43 2.23
C SER A 241 14.15 6.44 3.03
N ASN A 242 14.63 7.68 3.14
CA ASN A 242 13.90 8.72 3.86
C ASN A 242 12.64 9.11 3.06
N VAL A 243 11.51 9.24 3.74
CA VAL A 243 10.30 9.84 3.15
C VAL A 243 10.47 11.35 3.13
N LEU A 244 10.40 11.97 1.96
CA LEU A 244 10.55 13.42 1.79
C LEU A 244 9.20 14.15 1.94
N PHE A 245 8.16 13.61 1.30
CA PHE A 245 6.77 14.09 1.33
C PHE A 245 5.82 12.98 0.87
N SER A 246 4.52 13.15 1.06
CA SER A 246 3.51 12.12 0.81
C SER A 246 2.18 12.71 0.39
N GLU A 247 1.40 11.92 -0.33
CA GLU A 247 -0.01 12.17 -0.58
C GLU A 247 -0.80 12.24 0.73
N SER A 248 -1.88 13.03 0.76
CA SER A 248 -2.80 13.05 1.90
C SER A 248 -3.54 11.72 2.03
N GLY A 249 -3.68 11.20 3.25
CA GLY A 249 -4.60 10.10 3.54
C GLY A 249 -6.07 10.53 3.59
N ASP A 250 -6.33 11.82 3.88
CA ASP A 250 -7.67 12.36 4.07
C ASP A 250 -8.37 12.59 2.72
N ASN A 251 -9.64 12.16 2.62
CA ASN A 251 -10.48 12.29 1.41
C ASN A 251 -9.79 11.76 0.13
N ASN A 252 -8.98 10.71 0.27
CA ASN A 252 -8.16 10.19 -0.81
C ASN A 252 -8.99 9.27 -1.73
N PRO A 253 -9.11 9.56 -3.04
CA PRO A 253 -9.92 8.76 -3.98
C PRO A 253 -9.22 7.47 -4.44
N PHE A 254 -8.03 7.18 -3.94
CA PHE A 254 -7.19 6.04 -4.31
C PHE A 254 -7.20 4.92 -3.26
N ALA A 255 -8.35 4.72 -2.60
CA ALA A 255 -8.54 3.52 -1.80
C ALA A 255 -8.39 2.26 -2.69
N ASN A 256 -7.60 1.31 -2.22
CA ASN A 256 -7.49 -0.03 -2.77
C ASN A 256 -8.82 -0.76 -2.56
N ILE A 257 -9.24 -1.49 -3.59
CA ILE A 257 -10.58 -2.06 -3.67
C ILE A 257 -10.55 -3.59 -3.81
N ILE A 258 -11.65 -4.23 -3.45
CA ILE A 258 -11.97 -5.55 -3.99
C ILE A 258 -12.60 -5.36 -5.37
N ALA A 259 -11.88 -5.76 -6.41
CA ALA A 259 -12.33 -5.67 -7.80
C ALA A 259 -12.84 -7.03 -8.28
N VAL A 260 -14.03 -7.04 -8.88
CA VAL A 260 -14.71 -8.24 -9.38
C VAL A 260 -15.28 -8.02 -10.77
N ALA A 261 -15.52 -9.09 -11.52
CA ALA A 261 -16.30 -8.98 -12.76
C ALA A 261 -17.73 -8.49 -12.46
N GLN A 262 -18.27 -7.62 -13.34
CA GLN A 262 -19.65 -7.13 -13.22
C GLN A 262 -20.66 -8.26 -13.02
N GLY A 263 -21.55 -8.07 -12.05
CA GLY A 263 -22.57 -9.02 -11.63
C GLY A 263 -22.15 -9.88 -10.43
N ASN A 264 -20.91 -9.78 -9.95
CA ASN A 264 -20.40 -10.51 -8.79
C ASN A 264 -20.29 -9.63 -7.54
N GLU A 265 -20.48 -8.31 -7.64
CA GLU A 265 -20.32 -7.35 -6.53
C GLU A 265 -21.29 -7.59 -5.37
N ASN A 266 -22.42 -8.25 -5.64
CA ASN A 266 -23.42 -8.62 -4.63
C ASN A 266 -23.41 -10.11 -4.28
N ASP A 267 -22.39 -10.86 -4.73
CA ASP A 267 -22.27 -12.27 -4.36
C ASP A 267 -21.98 -12.40 -2.84
N PRO A 268 -22.69 -13.26 -2.10
CA PRO A 268 -22.49 -13.42 -0.66
C PRO A 268 -21.05 -13.67 -0.22
N ALA A 269 -20.25 -14.38 -1.03
CA ALA A 269 -18.84 -14.62 -0.73
C ALA A 269 -18.00 -13.34 -0.83
N ILE A 270 -18.23 -12.53 -1.87
CA ILE A 270 -17.55 -11.24 -2.06
C ILE A 270 -17.94 -10.26 -0.95
N LEU A 271 -19.22 -10.18 -0.62
CA LEU A 271 -19.69 -9.31 0.46
C LEU A 271 -19.10 -9.71 1.82
N ALA A 272 -18.92 -11.02 2.08
CA ALA A 272 -18.26 -11.50 3.29
C ALA A 272 -16.77 -11.13 3.34
N VAL A 273 -16.04 -11.23 2.22
CA VAL A 273 -14.64 -10.77 2.11
C VAL A 273 -14.54 -9.28 2.41
N VAL A 274 -15.36 -8.45 1.75
CA VAL A 274 -15.38 -7.00 1.97
C VAL A 274 -15.72 -6.66 3.43
N ALA A 275 -16.72 -7.33 4.01
CA ALA A 275 -17.11 -7.10 5.40
C ALA A 275 -16.01 -7.49 6.40
N ALA A 276 -15.32 -8.60 6.16
CA ALA A 276 -14.21 -9.04 6.98
C ALA A 276 -13.05 -8.03 6.93
N LEU A 277 -12.67 -7.60 5.73
CA LEU A 277 -11.60 -6.63 5.50
C LEU A 277 -11.93 -5.22 6.01
N ARG A 278 -13.22 -4.86 6.13
CA ARG A 278 -13.67 -3.59 6.70
C ARG A 278 -14.01 -3.65 8.20
N SER A 279 -13.77 -4.78 8.85
CA SER A 279 -14.05 -4.97 10.28
C SER A 279 -13.17 -4.10 11.17
N ASP A 280 -13.64 -3.80 12.38
CA ASP A 280 -12.85 -3.05 13.37
C ASP A 280 -11.56 -3.80 13.77
N ALA A 281 -11.57 -5.13 13.72
CA ALA A 281 -10.39 -5.97 13.94
C ALA A 281 -9.31 -5.72 12.87
N VAL A 282 -9.70 -5.53 11.60
CA VAL A 282 -8.77 -5.22 10.51
C VAL A 282 -8.30 -3.78 10.57
N LYS A 283 -9.18 -2.83 10.89
CA LYS A 283 -8.78 -1.42 11.09
C LYS A 283 -7.66 -1.32 12.12
N LYS A 284 -7.85 -1.96 13.27
CA LYS A 284 -6.85 -2.00 14.33
C LYS A 284 -5.56 -2.69 13.88
N PHE A 285 -5.67 -3.82 13.18
CA PHE A 285 -4.49 -4.52 12.64
C PHE A 285 -3.68 -3.63 11.69
N ILE A 286 -4.35 -2.90 10.79
CA ILE A 286 -3.72 -1.95 9.88
C ILE A 286 -2.98 -0.85 10.66
N GLU A 287 -3.67 -0.23 11.62
CA GLU A 287 -3.12 0.86 12.45
C GLU A 287 -1.88 0.43 13.23
N GLU A 288 -1.91 -0.76 13.82
CA GLU A 288 -0.80 -1.30 14.62
C GLU A 288 0.37 -1.79 13.77
N LYS A 289 0.11 -2.42 12.61
CA LYS A 289 1.17 -3.04 11.80
C LYS A 289 1.89 -2.05 10.89
N TYR A 290 1.16 -1.16 10.22
CA TYR A 290 1.72 -0.34 9.15
C TYR A 290 2.07 1.09 9.56
N ASN A 291 1.81 1.48 10.82
CA ASN A 291 2.22 2.77 11.39
C ASN A 291 1.87 3.98 10.48
N GLY A 292 0.68 3.96 9.88
CA GLY A 292 0.19 5.01 8.98
C GLY A 292 0.69 4.96 7.53
N ALA A 293 1.49 3.95 7.14
CA ALA A 293 1.77 3.66 5.72
C ALA A 293 0.55 3.11 4.97
N VAL A 294 -0.31 2.40 5.70
CA VAL A 294 -1.60 1.90 5.24
C VAL A 294 -2.66 2.48 6.16
N ILE A 295 -3.74 3.02 5.60
CA ILE A 295 -4.82 3.69 6.33
C ILE A 295 -6.12 2.96 5.99
N PRO A 296 -6.94 2.52 6.96
CA PRO A 296 -8.21 1.89 6.66
C PRO A 296 -9.14 2.85 5.90
N ALA A 297 -9.89 2.36 4.91
CA ALA A 297 -10.92 3.16 4.25
C ALA A 297 -12.12 3.37 5.20
N GLU A 298 -12.76 4.55 5.12
CA GLU A 298 -13.95 4.88 5.91
C GLU A 298 -15.22 4.15 5.42
#